data_AF-A0A8T2K7L4-F1
#
_entry.id   AF-A0A8T2K7L4-F1
#
_cell.length_a   1.000
_cell.length_b   1.000
_cell.length_c   1.000
_cell.angle_alpha   90.00
_cell.angle_beta   90.00
_cell.angle_gamma   90.00
#
_symmetry.space_group_name_H-M   'P 1'
#
loop_
_entity.id
_entity.type
_entity.pdbx_description
1 polymer ?
#
loop_
_entity_poly.entity_id
_entity_poly.type
_entity_poly.pdbx_seq_one_letter_code
_entity_poly.pdbx_strand_id
1 'polypeptide(L)'
;MYRPGKLLVALLGNCSRHHRNKGHLVSAVRMSVREALAKTEGSSINITIQGWVRSVRSQKEVLFLHINDGTSTENLQIVAEPNLKTR
;
A
#
# COMPACT_ATOMS: atom_id res chain seq x y z
N MET A 1 -10.52 -5.11 20.76
CA MET A 1 -10.53 -6.47 20.19
C MET A 1 -10.60 -6.36 18.67
N TYR A 2 -9.49 -6.54 17.96
CA TYR A 2 -9.44 -6.40 16.50
C TYR A 2 -9.87 -7.72 15.84
N ARG A 3 -10.79 -7.66 14.87
CA ARG A 3 -11.30 -8.82 14.12
C ARG A 3 -10.47 -9.02 12.83
N PRO A 4 -10.10 -10.26 12.46
CA PRO A 4 -9.26 -10.49 11.29
C PRO A 4 -10.13 -10.48 10.02
N GLY A 5 -10.24 -9.31 9.39
CA GLY A 5 -10.78 -9.15 8.05
C GLY A 5 -9.67 -8.62 7.14
N LYS A 6 -9.43 -9.30 6.03
CA LYS A 6 -8.39 -8.98 5.03
C LYS A 6 -8.42 -7.48 4.69
N LEU A 7 -7.36 -6.75 5.03
CA LEU A 7 -7.20 -5.36 4.62
C LEU A 7 -6.25 -5.33 3.41
N LEU A 8 -6.84 -5.21 2.22
CA LEU A 8 -6.13 -4.81 1.01
C LEU A 8 -6.16 -3.27 0.97
N VAL A 9 -5.02 -2.64 0.68
CA VAL A 9 -4.85 -1.47 -0.22
C VAL A 9 -3.50 -0.81 0.07
N ALA A 10 -2.65 -0.74 -0.95
CA ALA A 10 -1.63 0.30 -1.08
C ALA A 10 -1.77 0.89 -2.48
N LEU A 11 -2.27 2.12 -2.59
CA LEU A 11 -2.12 2.94 -3.78
C LEU A 11 -1.17 4.07 -3.41
N LEU A 12 0.04 4.04 -3.95
CA LEU A 12 0.96 5.18 -3.89
C LEU A 12 0.78 5.98 -5.18
N GLY A 13 0.01 7.06 -5.11
CA GLY A 13 -0.15 8.00 -6.20
C GLY A 13 -0.55 9.38 -5.69
N ASN A 14 0.28 10.39 -5.95
CA ASN A 14 -0.06 11.79 -5.73
C ASN A 14 -1.18 12.21 -6.69
N CYS A 15 -2.35 12.57 -6.14
CA CYS A 15 -3.48 13.05 -6.92
C CYS A 15 -3.48 14.58 -6.94
N SER A 16 -2.84 15.18 -7.95
CA SER A 16 -3.01 16.61 -8.23
C SER A 16 -4.39 16.79 -8.88
N ARG A 17 -5.30 17.45 -8.15
CA ARG A 17 -6.68 17.69 -8.57
C ARG A 17 -6.71 18.63 -9.79
N HIS A 18 -7.75 18.40 -10.60
CA HIS A 18 -8.22 19.23 -11.73
C HIS A 18 -7.61 18.92 -13.11
N HIS A 19 -8.07 17.85 -13.76
CA HIS A 19 -8.89 17.97 -14.98
C HIS A 19 -9.51 16.62 -15.33
N ARG A 20 -10.76 16.62 -15.81
CA ARG A 20 -11.40 15.42 -16.35
C ARG A 20 -10.64 14.99 -17.59
N ASN A 21 -10.08 13.80 -17.60
CA ASN A 21 -9.85 13.08 -18.84
C ASN A 21 -10.01 11.58 -18.61
N LYS A 22 -10.86 10.95 -19.43
CA LYS A 22 -10.97 9.50 -19.51
C LYS A 22 -9.72 9.00 -20.23
N GLY A 23 -8.78 8.41 -19.50
CA GLY A 23 -7.58 7.83 -20.11
C GLY A 23 -6.65 7.26 -19.06
N HIS A 24 -6.26 6.00 -19.26
CA HIS A 24 -5.27 5.26 -18.47
C HIS A 24 -5.66 4.87 -17.03
N LEU A 25 -6.55 3.87 -16.92
CA LEU A 25 -6.39 2.90 -15.83
C LEU A 25 -5.11 2.11 -16.13
N VAL A 26 -3.94 2.66 -15.76
CA VAL A 26 -2.71 1.87 -15.72
C VAL A 26 -3.01 0.72 -14.75
N SER A 27 -3.25 -0.48 -15.30
CA SER A 27 -3.53 -1.68 -14.52
C SER A 27 -2.43 -1.81 -13.48
N ALA A 28 -2.76 -1.62 -12.19
CA ALA A 28 -1.77 -1.71 -11.13
C ALA A 28 -1.08 -3.06 -11.20
N VAL A 29 0.26 -3.05 -11.26
CA VAL A 29 1.04 -4.29 -11.38
C VAL A 29 0.93 -5.03 -10.04
N ARG A 30 0.49 -6.29 -10.07
CA ARG A 30 0.54 -7.14 -8.89
C ARG A 30 1.99 -7.45 -8.54
N MET A 31 2.33 -7.30 -7.27
CA MET A 31 3.70 -7.47 -6.79
C MET A 31 3.69 -8.16 -5.42
N SER A 32 4.69 -9.00 -5.17
CA SER A 32 4.94 -9.58 -3.85
C SER A 32 5.70 -8.61 -2.94
N VAL A 33 5.66 -8.85 -1.63
CA VAL A 33 6.44 -8.08 -0.65
C VAL A 33 7.94 -8.18 -0.93
N ARG A 34 8.45 -9.39 -1.27
CA ARG A 34 9.87 -9.57 -1.59
C ARG A 34 10.31 -8.74 -2.79
N GLU A 35 9.52 -8.69 -3.85
CA GLU A 35 9.82 -7.89 -5.04
C GLU A 35 9.77 -6.39 -4.73
N ALA A 36 8.79 -5.96 -3.93
CA ALA A 36 8.66 -4.57 -3.52
C ALA A 36 9.87 -4.11 -2.68
N LEU A 37 10.37 -4.96 -1.79
CA LEU A 37 11.56 -4.70 -0.97
C LEU A 37 12.87 -4.69 -1.79
N ALA A 38 12.94 -5.50 -2.85
CA ALA A 38 14.11 -5.58 -3.73
C ALA A 38 14.21 -4.39 -4.69
N LYS A 39 13.19 -3.52 -4.76
CA LYS A 39 13.12 -2.44 -5.72
C LYS A 39 13.83 -1.19 -5.19
N THR A 40 14.92 -0.79 -5.85
CA THR A 40 15.63 0.46 -5.57
C THR A 40 14.87 1.67 -6.16
N GLU A 41 14.97 2.81 -5.49
CA GLU A 41 14.22 4.06 -5.68
C GLU A 41 14.09 4.54 -7.14
N GLY A 42 12.92 5.11 -7.50
CA GLY A 42 12.76 5.87 -8.75
C GLY A 42 11.51 5.56 -9.59
N SER A 43 10.69 4.57 -9.23
CA SER A 43 9.56 4.16 -10.06
C SER A 43 8.23 4.44 -9.36
N SER A 44 7.62 5.59 -9.67
CA SER A 44 6.25 5.96 -9.29
C SER A 44 5.22 5.09 -10.01
N ILE A 45 5.21 3.79 -9.69
CA ILE A 45 4.26 2.82 -10.23
C ILE A 45 3.20 2.54 -9.18
N ASN A 46 1.94 2.59 -9.60
CA ASN A 46 0.84 2.04 -8.83
C ASN A 46 0.98 0.52 -8.80
N ILE A 47 1.37 -0.02 -7.66
CA ILE A 47 1.47 -1.47 -7.43
C ILE A 47 0.32 -1.94 -6.55
N THR A 48 -0.10 -3.19 -6.71
CA THR A 48 -1.05 -3.84 -5.81
C THR A 48 -0.38 -5.01 -5.12
N ILE A 49 -0.35 -4.96 -3.79
CA ILE A 49 0.21 -6.03 -2.94
C ILE A 49 -0.93 -6.61 -2.11
N GLN A 50 -0.98 -7.94 -2.03
CA GLN A 50 -1.93 -8.66 -1.18
C GLN A 50 -1.15 -9.37 -0.07
N GLY A 51 -1.53 -9.13 1.18
CA GLY A 51 -0.87 -9.74 2.32
C GLY A 51 -1.64 -9.53 3.61
N TRP A 52 -1.03 -9.95 4.71
CA TRP A 52 -1.55 -9.81 6.05
C TRP A 52 -0.91 -8.63 6.75
N VAL A 53 -1.73 -7.81 7.39
CA VAL A 53 -1.28 -6.75 8.28
C VAL A 53 -0.69 -7.40 9.53
N ARG A 54 0.61 -7.17 9.78
CA ARG A 54 1.33 -7.68 10.95
C ARG A 54 1.29 -6.70 12.12
N SER A 55 1.29 -5.39 11.84
CA SER A 55 1.11 -4.36 12.86
C SER A 55 0.57 -3.07 12.26
N VAL A 56 -0.12 -2.30 13.12
CA VAL A 56 -0.65 -0.97 12.82
C VAL A 56 -0.16 -0.01 13.90
N ARG A 57 0.41 1.13 13.52
CA ARG A 57 0.80 2.20 14.45
C ARG A 57 0.33 3.54 13.93
N SER A 58 -0.50 4.23 14.68
CA SER A 58 -0.92 5.60 14.40
C SER A 58 -0.06 6.58 15.18
N GLN A 59 0.47 7.62 14.53
CA GLN A 59 1.15 8.74 15.16
C GLN A 59 0.73 10.05 14.51
N LYS A 60 -0.05 10.86 15.26
CA LYS A 60 -0.59 12.13 14.78
C LYS A 60 -1.28 11.96 13.41
N GLU A 61 -0.75 12.64 12.40
CA GLU A 61 -1.25 12.69 11.02
C GLU A 61 -0.71 11.55 10.14
N VAL A 62 -0.12 10.50 10.73
CA VAL A 62 0.53 9.40 9.98
C VAL A 62 0.12 8.03 10.52
N LEU A 63 -0.16 7.11 9.60
CA LEU A 63 -0.43 5.71 9.85
C LEU A 63 0.69 4.84 9.27
N PHE A 64 1.27 4.00 10.10
CA PHE A 64 2.26 3.01 9.70
C PHE A 64 1.62 1.61 9.74
N LEU A 65 1.67 0.91 8.61
CA LEU A 65 1.24 -0.48 8.50
C LEU A 65 2.43 -1.34 8.11
N HIS A 66 2.56 -2.51 8.73
CA HIS A 66 3.50 -3.53 8.27
C HIS A 66 2.72 -4.65 7.59
N ILE A 67 3.04 -4.97 6.34
CA ILE A 67 2.42 -6.03 5.54
C ILE A 67 3.42 -7.15 5.27
N ASN A 68 2.97 -8.39 5.37
CA ASN A 68 3.72 -9.57 4.95
C ASN A 68 2.82 -10.50 4.15
N ASP A 69 3.32 -11.10 3.08
CA ASP A 69 2.61 -12.04 2.21
C ASP A 69 3.26 -13.45 2.21
N GLY A 70 4.25 -13.69 3.07
CA GLY A 70 5.01 -14.94 3.15
C GLY A 70 6.19 -15.06 2.18
N THR A 71 6.37 -14.11 1.25
CA THR A 71 7.47 -14.17 0.26
C THR A 71 8.80 -13.66 0.79
N SER A 72 8.79 -12.94 1.92
CA SER A 72 9.96 -12.41 2.62
C SER A 72 9.82 -12.61 4.13
N THR A 73 10.95 -12.73 4.82
CA THR A 73 11.01 -12.66 6.30
C THR A 73 10.75 -11.25 6.80
N GLU A 74 11.12 -10.24 6.01
CA GLU A 74 10.91 -8.84 6.29
C GLU A 74 9.47 -8.41 6.00
N ASN A 75 9.00 -7.36 6.69
CA ASN A 75 7.70 -6.76 6.44
C ASN A 75 7.84 -5.52 5.57
N LEU A 76 6.90 -5.31 4.64
CA LEU A 76 6.80 -4.05 3.91
C LEU A 76 6.12 -2.98 4.78
N GLN A 77 6.79 -1.85 4.99
CA GLN A 77 6.20 -0.71 5.67
C GLN A 77 5.43 0.17 4.69
N ILE A 78 4.16 0.41 5.00
CA ILE A 78 3.29 1.38 4.31
C ILE A 78 3.12 2.58 5.23
N VAL A 79 3.32 3.77 4.68
CA VAL A 79 3.00 5.05 5.33
C VAL A 79 1.77 5.62 4.65
N ALA A 80 0.74 5.90 5.42
CA ALA A 80 -0.56 6.35 4.93
C ALA A 80 -1.15 7.45 5.82
N GLU A 81 -2.21 8.10 5.33
CA GLU A 81 -3.03 9.00 6.15
C GLU A 81 -3.79 8.21 7.23
N PRO A 82 -4.04 8.80 8.42
CA PRO A 82 -4.71 8.13 9.54
C PRO A 82 -6.16 7.75 9.24
N ASN A 83 -6.80 8.44 8.29
CA ASN A 83 -8.19 8.24 7.91
C ASN A 83 -8.36 7.33 6.68
N LEU A 84 -7.36 6.48 6.38
CA LEU A 84 -7.42 5.54 5.28
C LEU A 84 -8.68 4.67 5.37
N LYS A 85 -9.64 4.89 4.46
CA LYS A 85 -10.90 4.15 4.43
C LYS A 85 -10.72 2.80 3.74
N THR A 86 -11.16 1.73 4.39
CA THR A 86 -11.41 0.46 3.71
C THR A 86 -12.65 0.62 2.83
N ARG A 87 -12.51 0.38 1.53
CA ARG A 87 -13.64 0.40 0.59
C ARG A 87 -14.24 -0.99 0.44
#